data_AF-A0AAN7Q683-F1
#
_entry.id   AF-A0AAN7Q683-F1
#
_cell.length_a   1.000
_cell.length_b   1.000
_cell.length_c   1.000
_cell.angle_alpha   90.00
_cell.angle_beta   90.00
_cell.angle_gamma   90.00
#
_symmetry.space_group_name_H-M   'P 1'
#
loop_
_entity.id
_entity.type
_entity.pdbx_description
1 polymer ?
#
loop_
_entity_poly.entity_id
_entity_poly.type
_entity_poly.pdbx_seq_one_letter_code
_entity_poly.pdbx_strand_id
1 'polypeptide(L)'
;MIGIGSGSTIVYAVERLTEKVANEQLKVVCIPTSFQAKQLIVQHKLTLGDLDAYPELDLCIDGADEVDLKLCLIKGGGGCLLQEKIVASCAQDLVIIADYTKDSKRLGDQYKKGLVDMFCFIFIASIITYVTLVRGDFELSHGENIYSIVFMQFC
;
A
#
# COMPACT_ATOMS: atom_id res chain seq x y z
N MET A 1 12.06 5.96 5.79
CA MET A 1 11.88 4.49 5.67
C MET A 1 10.51 4.21 5.08
N ILE A 2 10.39 3.21 4.21
CA ILE A 2 9.13 2.91 3.50
C ILE A 2 8.71 1.46 3.75
N GLY A 3 7.50 1.24 4.24
CA GLY A 3 6.85 -0.05 4.32
C GLY A 3 6.35 -0.49 2.95
N ILE A 4 6.69 -1.70 2.53
CA ILE A 4 6.31 -2.26 1.23
C ILE A 4 5.36 -3.43 1.45
N GLY A 5 4.13 -3.21 0.98
CA GLY A 5 3.02 -4.14 0.98
C GLY A 5 3.21 -5.36 0.10
N SER A 6 2.11 -6.09 -0.08
CA SER A 6 2.09 -7.34 -0.85
C SER A 6 0.98 -7.35 -1.89
N GLY A 7 1.04 -8.29 -2.83
CA GLY A 7 0.03 -8.46 -3.87
C GLY A 7 0.42 -7.90 -5.25
N SER A 8 -0.40 -8.20 -6.24
CA SER A 8 -0.13 -7.91 -7.65
C SER A 8 -0.02 -6.40 -7.94
N THR A 9 -0.83 -5.59 -7.25
CA THR A 9 -0.85 -4.13 -7.45
C THR A 9 0.44 -3.47 -6.95
N ILE A 10 1.05 -4.01 -5.89
CA ILE A 10 2.26 -3.46 -5.29
C ILE A 10 3.50 -3.64 -6.17
N VAL A 11 3.50 -4.63 -7.06
CA VAL A 11 4.57 -4.82 -8.05
C VAL A 11 4.82 -3.52 -8.84
N TYR A 12 3.76 -2.92 -9.38
CA TYR A 12 3.85 -1.68 -10.15
C TYR A 12 4.31 -0.49 -9.32
N ALA A 13 3.88 -0.41 -8.06
CA ALA A 13 4.31 0.66 -7.15
C ALA A 13 5.81 0.59 -6.86
N VAL A 14 6.35 -0.63 -6.65
CA VAL A 14 7.78 -0.84 -6.42
C VAL A 14 8.60 -0.57 -7.68
N GLU A 15 8.11 -0.93 -8.86
CA GLU A 15 8.75 -0.58 -10.14
C GLU A 15 8.95 0.95 -10.24
N ARG A 16 7.89 1.74 -9.99
CA ARG A 16 7.95 3.21 -10.02
C ARG A 16 8.80 3.80 -8.91
N LEU A 17 8.73 3.24 -7.71
CA LEU A 17 9.61 3.65 -6.62
C LEU A 17 11.08 3.46 -7.02
N THR A 18 11.41 2.36 -7.69
CA THR A 18 12.77 2.06 -8.15
C THR A 18 13.25 3.09 -9.18
N GLU A 19 12.42 3.42 -10.16
CA GLU A 19 12.71 4.46 -11.15
C GLU A 19 12.95 5.82 -10.48
N LYS A 20 12.07 6.21 -9.55
CA LYS A 20 12.20 7.49 -8.83
C LYS A 20 13.46 7.54 -7.97
N VAL A 21 13.76 6.47 -7.22
CA VAL A 21 14.98 6.35 -6.41
C VAL A 21 16.23 6.51 -7.27
N ALA A 22 16.26 5.89 -8.45
CA ALA A 22 17.39 6.00 -9.38
C ALA A 22 17.53 7.40 -9.98
N ASN A 23 16.42 8.00 -10.43
CA ASN A 23 16.41 9.31 -11.10
C ASN A 23 16.74 10.46 -10.14
N GLU A 24 16.20 10.40 -8.92
CA GLU A 24 16.35 11.46 -7.91
C GLU A 24 17.45 11.15 -6.88
N GLN A 25 18.14 10.02 -7.01
CA GLN A 25 19.24 9.59 -6.13
C GLN A 25 18.83 9.54 -4.65
N LEU A 26 17.59 9.10 -4.40
CA LEU A 26 17.03 9.01 -3.07
C LEU A 26 17.68 7.86 -2.28
N LYS A 27 17.79 8.04 -0.97
CA LYS A 27 18.23 6.97 -0.05
C LYS A 27 17.01 6.43 0.67
N VAL A 28 16.55 5.26 0.25
CA VAL A 28 15.33 4.63 0.77
C VAL A 28 15.66 3.25 1.33
N VAL A 29 15.25 2.99 2.57
CA VAL A 29 15.21 1.63 3.14
C VAL A 29 13.77 1.14 3.12
N CYS A 30 13.59 -0.06 2.59
CA CYS A 30 12.30 -0.70 2.39
C CYS A 30 12.09 -1.83 3.40
N ILE A 31 10.96 -1.79 4.12
CA ILE A 31 10.58 -2.74 5.15
C ILE A 31 9.43 -3.62 4.62
N PRO A 32 9.63 -4.94 4.43
CA PRO A 32 8.63 -5.79 3.79
C PRO A 32 7.48 -6.19 4.73
N THR A 33 6.26 -6.25 4.21
CA THR A 33 5.10 -6.85 4.91
C THR A 33 4.98 -8.36 4.73
N SER A 34 5.77 -8.96 3.84
CA SER A 34 5.74 -10.41 3.59
C SER A 34 7.03 -10.92 2.92
N PHE A 35 7.09 -12.23 2.72
CA PHE A 35 8.15 -12.83 1.90
C PHE A 35 8.09 -12.36 0.43
N GLN A 36 6.89 -12.21 -0.13
CA GLN A 36 6.71 -11.70 -1.50
C GLN A 36 7.24 -10.27 -1.61
N ALA A 37 6.88 -9.41 -0.66
CA ALA A 37 7.36 -8.02 -0.61
C ALA A 37 8.90 -7.96 -0.51
N LYS A 38 9.48 -8.81 0.34
CA LYS A 38 10.94 -8.93 0.49
C LYS A 38 11.61 -9.31 -0.83
N GLN A 39 11.07 -10.30 -1.54
CA GLN A 39 11.61 -10.70 -2.85
C GLN A 39 11.53 -9.55 -3.85
N LEU A 40 10.42 -8.84 -3.88
CA LEU A 40 10.20 -7.72 -4.78
C LEU A 40 11.22 -6.58 -4.55
N ILE A 41 11.48 -6.22 -3.29
CA ILE A 41 12.52 -5.24 -2.90
C ILE A 41 13.90 -5.67 -3.42
N VAL A 42 14.28 -6.93 -3.17
CA VAL A 42 15.60 -7.47 -3.56
C VAL A 42 15.76 -7.52 -5.07
N GLN A 43 14.73 -7.96 -5.80
CA GLN A 43 14.74 -8.02 -7.26
C GLN A 43 14.95 -6.65 -7.91
N HIS A 44 14.36 -5.61 -7.31
CA HIS A 44 14.49 -4.22 -7.75
C HIS A 44 15.74 -3.51 -7.22
N LYS A 45 16.62 -4.22 -6.50
CA LYS A 45 17.87 -3.68 -5.92
C LYS A 45 17.64 -2.49 -4.97
N LEU A 46 16.47 -2.42 -4.34
CA LEU A 46 16.19 -1.47 -3.28
C LEU A 46 16.86 -1.94 -1.97
N THR A 47 17.19 -1.00 -1.09
CA THR A 47 17.79 -1.36 0.21
C THR A 47 16.73 -2.03 1.09
N LEU A 48 16.98 -3.28 1.46
CA LEU A 48 16.13 -4.04 2.36
C LEU A 48 16.48 -3.70 3.83
N GLY A 49 15.46 -3.50 4.65
CA GLY A 49 15.58 -3.40 6.11
C GLY A 49 14.55 -4.27 6.83
N ASP A 50 14.56 -4.16 8.16
CA ASP A 50 13.61 -4.79 9.07
C ASP A 50 13.13 -3.79 10.14
N LEU A 51 12.01 -4.11 10.78
CA LEU A 51 11.40 -3.24 11.79
C LEU A 51 12.23 -3.13 13.08
N ASP A 52 13.07 -4.11 13.39
CA ASP A 52 13.88 -4.08 14.61
C ASP A 52 14.96 -3.00 14.50
N ALA A 53 15.55 -2.84 13.31
CA ALA A 53 16.50 -1.78 13.01
C ALA A 53 15.83 -0.43 12.70
N TYR A 54 14.61 -0.46 12.13
CA TYR A 54 13.88 0.71 11.67
C TYR A 54 12.42 0.70 12.16
N PRO A 55 12.18 1.02 13.45
CA PRO A 55 10.85 0.90 14.06
C PRO A 55 9.86 1.99 13.66
N GLU A 56 10.34 3.11 13.09
CA GLU A 56 9.53 4.23 12.63
C GLU A 56 9.66 4.39 11.10
N LEU A 57 8.53 4.49 10.42
CA LEU A 57 8.45 4.63 8.97
C LEU A 57 7.77 5.94 8.60
N ASP A 58 8.22 6.54 7.50
CA ASP A 58 7.60 7.75 6.97
C ASP A 58 6.31 7.37 6.22
N LEU A 59 6.36 6.27 5.47
CA LEU A 59 5.28 5.85 4.58
C LEU A 59 5.16 4.33 4.56
N CYS A 60 3.94 3.80 4.45
CA CYS A 60 3.66 2.43 4.06
C CYS A 60 2.82 2.43 2.79
N ILE A 61 3.17 1.62 1.80
CA ILE A 61 2.39 1.45 0.56
C ILE A 61 1.89 0.02 0.53
N ASP A 62 0.57 -0.19 0.47
CA ASP A 62 -0.01 -1.54 0.47
C ASP A 62 -1.28 -1.67 -0.38
N GLY A 63 -1.68 -2.89 -0.70
CA GLY A 63 -2.90 -3.19 -1.46
C GLY A 63 -4.12 -3.38 -0.56
N ALA A 64 -5.30 -3.41 -1.18
CA ALA A 64 -6.55 -3.82 -0.53
C ALA A 64 -7.33 -4.83 -1.39
N ASP A 65 -8.07 -5.71 -0.72
CA ASP A 65 -8.97 -6.66 -1.35
C ASP A 65 -10.37 -6.07 -1.61
N GLU A 66 -10.79 -5.10 -0.80
CA GLU A 66 -12.00 -4.30 -0.97
C GLU A 66 -11.87 -3.00 -0.19
N VAL A 67 -12.47 -1.92 -0.69
CA VAL A 67 -12.48 -0.58 -0.08
C VAL A 67 -13.91 -0.06 -0.14
N ASP A 68 -14.46 0.40 0.98
CA ASP A 68 -15.79 1.02 1.00
C ASP A 68 -15.76 2.56 0.98
N LEU A 69 -16.94 3.18 0.87
CA LEU A 69 -17.13 4.64 0.87
C LEU A 69 -16.65 5.35 2.14
N LYS A 70 -16.44 4.62 3.24
CA LYS A 70 -15.92 5.13 4.51
C LYS A 70 -14.42 4.92 4.65
N LEU A 71 -13.77 4.44 3.59
CA LEU A 71 -12.36 4.07 3.57
C LEU A 71 -12.01 2.96 4.55
N CYS A 72 -12.98 2.10 4.85
CA CYS A 72 -12.72 0.84 5.49
C CYS A 72 -12.21 -0.16 4.45
N LEU A 73 -11.29 -1.03 4.85
CA LEU A 73 -10.59 -1.94 3.94
C LEU A 73 -10.88 -3.39 4.33
N ILE A 74 -11.03 -4.27 3.34
CA ILE A 74 -10.76 -5.70 3.55
C ILE A 74 -9.36 -5.97 3.01
N LYS A 75 -8.56 -6.65 3.81
CA LYS A 75 -7.22 -7.14 3.48
C LYS A 75 -7.09 -8.58 3.96
N GLY A 76 -6.00 -9.24 3.55
CA GLY A 76 -5.64 -10.58 4.01
C GLY A 76 -5.91 -11.70 3.00
N GLY A 77 -6.37 -11.40 1.79
CA GLY A 77 -6.47 -12.38 0.71
C GLY A 77 -5.15 -13.07 0.35
N GLY A 78 -4.01 -12.44 0.67
CA GLY A 78 -2.66 -12.99 0.51
C GLY A 78 -2.07 -13.67 1.76
N GLY A 79 -2.80 -13.77 2.87
CA GLY A 79 -2.35 -14.47 4.09
C GLY A 79 -1.24 -13.77 4.89
N CYS A 80 -0.94 -12.50 4.62
CA CYS A 80 0.16 -11.75 5.25
C CYS A 80 -0.32 -10.64 6.21
N LEU A 81 -1.61 -10.66 6.55
CA LEU A 81 -2.31 -9.55 7.21
C LEU A 81 -1.68 -9.07 8.53
N LEU A 82 -1.20 -10.01 9.35
CA LEU A 82 -0.58 -9.65 10.64
C LEU A 82 0.62 -8.73 10.44
N GLN A 83 1.52 -9.11 9.54
CA GLN A 83 2.74 -8.36 9.28
C GLN A 83 2.43 -7.07 8.51
N GLU A 84 1.46 -7.09 7.59
CA GLU A 84 0.91 -5.87 6.95
C GLU A 84 0.45 -4.86 8.00
N LYS A 85 -0.29 -5.30 9.03
CA LYS A 85 -0.75 -4.42 10.11
C LYS A 85 0.41 -3.86 10.93
N ILE A 86 1.34 -4.71 11.34
CA ILE A 86 2.48 -4.28 12.17
C ILE A 86 3.25 -3.18 11.46
N VAL A 87 3.66 -3.42 10.21
CA VAL A 87 4.40 -2.44 9.40
C VAL A 87 3.59 -1.16 9.18
N ALA A 88 2.31 -1.27 8.83
CA ALA A 88 1.45 -0.11 8.61
C ALA A 88 1.26 0.72 9.90
N SER A 89 1.19 0.09 11.07
CA SER A 89 1.05 0.79 12.35
C SER A 89 2.31 1.54 12.80
N CYS A 90 3.45 1.20 12.22
CA CYS A 90 4.74 1.88 12.45
C CYS A 90 4.98 3.04 11.47
N ALA A 91 4.08 3.27 10.49
CA ALA A 91 4.21 4.32 9.49
C ALA A 91 3.41 5.58 9.86
N GLN A 92 3.99 6.74 9.57
CA GLN A 92 3.29 8.03 9.68
C GLN A 92 2.16 8.11 8.66
N ASP A 93 2.47 7.80 7.40
CA ASP A 93 1.48 7.76 6.34
C ASP A 93 1.23 6.35 5.81
N LEU A 94 -0.02 6.04 5.46
CA LEU A 94 -0.37 4.81 4.75
C LEU A 94 -1.09 5.14 3.42
N VAL A 95 -0.50 4.63 2.33
CA VAL A 95 -1.04 4.72 0.98
C VAL A 95 -1.56 3.36 0.54
N ILE A 96 -2.85 3.29 0.26
CA ILE A 96 -3.48 2.08 -0.29
C ILE A 96 -3.59 2.21 -1.80
N ILE A 97 -3.08 1.21 -2.53
CA ILE A 97 -3.19 1.13 -3.98
C ILE A 97 -4.09 -0.04 -4.35
N ALA A 98 -5.20 0.25 -4.99
CA ALA A 98 -6.19 -0.75 -5.38
C ALA A 98 -6.71 -0.46 -6.78
N ASP A 99 -7.17 -1.47 -7.51
CA ASP A 99 -7.86 -1.23 -8.77
C ASP A 99 -9.35 -0.88 -8.54
N TYR A 100 -10.02 -0.31 -9.55
CA TYR A 100 -11.42 0.11 -9.43
C TYR A 100 -12.41 -1.03 -9.08
N THR A 101 -12.05 -2.30 -9.33
CA THR A 101 -12.88 -3.45 -8.95
C THR A 101 -12.94 -3.67 -7.44
N LYS A 102 -12.06 -3.01 -6.68
CA LYS A 102 -12.01 -3.05 -5.22
C LYS A 102 -12.88 -1.99 -4.58
N ASP A 103 -13.36 -1.00 -5.34
CA ASP A 103 -14.27 0.04 -4.84
C ASP A 103 -15.68 -0.53 -4.68
N SER A 104 -16.21 -0.50 -3.46
CA SER A 104 -17.52 -1.03 -3.11
C SER A 104 -18.36 -0.06 -2.29
N LYS A 105 -19.69 -0.22 -2.35
CA LYS A 105 -20.58 0.62 -1.54
C LYS A 105 -20.51 0.22 -0.06
N ARG A 106 -20.36 -1.07 0.20
CA ARG A 106 -20.26 -1.67 1.52
C ARG A 106 -19.29 -2.84 1.47
N LEU A 107 -18.46 -2.97 2.51
CA LEU A 107 -17.57 -4.11 2.66
C LEU A 107 -18.33 -5.45 2.56
N GLY A 108 -17.76 -6.39 1.82
CA GLY A 108 -18.32 -7.70 1.56
C GLY A 108 -19.28 -7.74 0.36
N ASP A 109 -19.48 -6.63 -0.37
CA ASP A 109 -20.23 -6.62 -1.62
C ASP A 109 -19.47 -7.41 -2.69
N GLN A 110 -18.16 -7.18 -2.82
CA GLN A 110 -17.31 -7.82 -3.82
C GLN A 110 -16.47 -8.97 -3.25
N TYR A 111 -15.98 -8.86 -2.02
CA TYR A 111 -15.14 -9.90 -1.44
C TYR A 111 -15.97 -11.08 -0.91
N LYS A 112 -15.86 -12.24 -1.56
CA LYS A 112 -16.62 -13.46 -1.22
C LYS A 112 -15.78 -14.63 -0.70
N LYS A 113 -14.46 -14.47 -0.55
CA LYS A 113 -13.51 -15.57 -0.31
C LYS A 113 -13.48 -16.15 1.12
N GLY A 114 -14.55 -16.00 1.90
CA GLY A 114 -14.67 -16.62 3.24
C GLY A 114 -14.00 -15.78 4.34
N LEU A 115 -13.67 -16.42 5.48
CA LEU A 115 -13.09 -15.80 6.68
C LEU A 115 -11.75 -15.13 6.36
N VAL A 116 -11.82 -13.87 5.96
CA VAL A 116 -10.77 -12.88 6.17
C VAL A 116 -11.08 -12.20 7.48
N ASP A 117 -10.05 -11.97 8.29
CA ASP A 117 -10.15 -11.02 9.39
C ASP A 117 -10.61 -9.69 8.79
N MET A 118 -11.84 -9.30 9.11
CA MET A 118 -12.43 -8.06 8.67
C MET A 118 -11.69 -6.92 9.35
N PHE A 119 -10.74 -6.33 8.64
CA PHE A 119 -9.96 -5.21 9.14
C PHE A 119 -10.71 -3.90 8.96
N CYS A 120 -11.63 -3.62 9.87
CA CYS A 120 -12.09 -2.25 10.04
C CYS A 120 -10.96 -1.46 10.69
N PHE A 121 -10.07 -0.84 9.90
CA PHE A 121 -9.30 0.29 10.39
C PHE A 121 -10.33 1.37 10.75
N ILE A 122 -10.64 1.53 12.04
CA ILE A 122 -11.19 2.79 12.54
C ILE A 122 -9.97 3.70 12.74
N PHE A 123 -9.40 4.17 11.64
CA PHE A 123 -8.67 5.42 11.61
C PHE A 123 -9.43 6.29 10.63
N ILE A 124 -9.73 7.53 11.03
CA ILE A 124 -10.46 8.48 10.19
C ILE A 124 -9.53 8.84 9.02
N ALA A 125 -9.63 8.08 7.93
CA ALA A 125 -8.97 8.43 6.68
C ALA A 125 -9.64 9.70 6.15
N SER A 126 -8.84 10.75 5.95
CA SER A 126 -9.37 12.09 5.68
C SER A 126 -9.52 12.40 4.18
N ILE A 127 -8.90 11.61 3.28
CA ILE A 127 -8.90 11.91 1.84
C ILE A 127 -8.92 10.63 0.97
N ILE A 128 -9.85 10.59 0.02
CA ILE A 128 -9.83 9.69 -1.16
C ILE A 128 -9.20 10.49 -2.31
N THR A 129 -8.10 10.01 -2.87
CA THR A 129 -7.52 10.63 -4.08
C THR A 129 -7.72 9.67 -5.25
N TYR A 130 -8.72 9.92 -6.07
CA TYR A 130 -8.88 9.21 -7.33
C TYR A 130 -7.80 9.67 -8.32
N VAL A 131 -6.76 8.86 -8.52
CA VAL A 131 -5.74 9.12 -9.53
C VAL A 131 -6.05 8.25 -10.75
N THR A 132 -6.73 8.82 -11.75
CA THR A 132 -6.85 8.15 -13.05
C THR A 132 -5.47 8.09 -13.70
N LEU A 133 -4.97 6.89 -14.00
CA LEU A 133 -3.73 6.70 -14.73
C LEU A 133 -3.90 7.20 -16.18
N VAL A 134 -3.63 8.48 -16.40
CA VAL A 134 -3.54 9.07 -17.75
C VAL A 134 -2.07 9.41 -17.98
N ARG A 135 -1.37 8.55 -18.74
CA ARG A 135 -0.04 8.81 -19.30
C ARG A 135 1.11 9.02 -18.29
N GLY A 136 1.42 7.98 -17.52
CA GLY A 136 2.81 7.72 -17.12
C GLY A 136 3.30 8.38 -15.82
N ASP A 137 2.80 9.54 -15.43
CA ASP A 137 3.32 10.25 -14.24
C ASP A 137 2.39 10.17 -13.02
N PHE A 138 3.00 9.97 -11.86
CA PHE A 138 2.34 9.84 -10.56
C PHE A 138 2.68 11.06 -9.71
N GLU A 139 1.72 11.97 -9.53
CA GLU A 139 1.85 13.08 -8.58
C GLU A 139 0.95 12.82 -7.36
N LEU A 140 1.56 12.39 -6.26
CA LEU A 140 0.91 12.45 -4.95
C LEU A 140 1.03 13.89 -4.44
N SER A 141 -0.08 14.63 -4.45
CA SER A 141 -0.15 15.91 -3.74
C SER A 141 0.02 15.66 -2.25
N HIS A 142 1.18 16.03 -1.69
CA HIS A 142 1.40 16.07 -0.24
C HIS A 142 0.51 17.16 0.36
N GLY A 143 -0.68 16.78 0.83
CA GLY A 143 -1.41 17.52 1.86
C GLY A 143 -1.01 17.03 3.25
N GLU A 144 -1.38 17.77 4.30
CA GLU A 144 -1.10 17.47 5.72
C GLU A 144 -1.80 16.18 6.26
N ASN A 145 -1.87 15.09 5.48
CA ASN A 145 -2.78 13.97 5.76
C ASN A 145 -2.10 12.62 5.89
N ILE A 146 -2.56 11.90 6.92
CA ILE A 146 -2.02 10.65 7.49
C ILE A 146 -2.35 9.40 6.63
N TYR A 147 -3.31 9.50 5.69
CA TYR A 147 -3.78 8.35 4.89
C TYR A 147 -4.26 8.78 3.50
N SER A 148 -3.90 8.01 2.46
CA SER A 148 -4.35 8.22 1.08
C SER A 148 -4.74 6.90 0.40
N ILE A 149 -5.88 6.86 -0.30
CA ILE A 149 -6.22 5.73 -1.17
C ILE A 149 -6.12 6.19 -2.62
N VAL A 150 -5.39 5.42 -3.41
CA VAL A 150 -5.14 5.61 -4.84
C VAL A 150 -5.80 4.46 -5.59
N PHE A 151 -6.86 4.76 -6.34
CA PHE A 151 -7.45 3.80 -7.26
C PHE A 151 -6.75 3.84 -8.62
N MET A 152 -6.14 2.73 -9.03
CA MET A 152 -5.52 2.57 -10.34
C MET A 152 -6.47 1.91 -11.34
N GLN A 153 -6.58 2.48 -12.54
CA GLN A 153 -7.19 1.79 -13.67
C GLN A 153 -6.07 1.30 -14.59
N PHE A 154 -5.87 -0.02 -14.63
CA PHE A 154 -4.98 -0.66 -15.59
C PHE A 154 -5.74 -0.81 -16.91
N CYS A 155 -5.33 -0.06 -17.94
CA CYS A 155 -5.84 -0.21 -19.31
C CYS A 155 -5.05 -1.27 -20.07
#